data_AF-A0A496TP59-F1
#
_entry.id   AF-A0A496TP59-F1
#
_cell.length_a   1.000
_cell.length_b   1.000
_cell.length_c   1.000
_cell.angle_alpha   90.00
_cell.angle_beta   90.00
_cell.angle_gamma   90.00
#
_symmetry.space_group_name_H-M   'P 1'
#
loop_
_entity.id
_entity.type
_entity.pdbx_description
1 polymer ?
#
loop_
_entity_poly.entity_id
_entity_poly.type
_entity_poly.pdbx_seq_one_letter_code
_entity_poly.pdbx_strand_id
1 'polypeptide(L)'
;MMIVETYKNVTERHEVSVLLSRANYYEIEQLMLRLEDSLTKPPDETVDITEMSTMEDETFAISEYDISLEEMVSAIRKINIPYAKSLQDRILLLSKLSAEEPFYQAPIVPDSLRDFISFLQLTPGIKRPSVVLTPEGNIQAEWHRSENQHLVIEFLGKEDVLYVIFAPDPKYPARTVHSTGRATLISVITLLKPYGLNSWVTENDRKDNK
;
A
#
# COMPACT_ATOMS: atom_id res chain seq x y z
N MET A 1 10.15 34.75 22.42
CA MET A 1 11.22 33.98 21.74
C MET A 1 10.92 32.49 21.92
N MET A 2 9.91 31.98 21.20
CA MET A 2 9.47 30.56 21.25
C MET A 2 8.86 30.14 19.90
N ILE A 3 8.34 31.09 19.12
CA ILE A 3 7.73 30.82 17.82
C ILE A 3 8.79 30.47 16.75
N VAL A 4 10.00 31.07 16.82
CA VAL A 4 11.03 30.87 15.78
C VAL A 4 11.66 29.47 15.81
N GLU A 5 11.77 28.83 16.99
CA GLU A 5 12.32 27.48 17.13
C GLU A 5 11.36 26.39 16.65
N THR A 6 10.04 26.61 16.77
CA THR A 6 9.03 25.67 16.26
C THR A 6 8.97 25.68 14.73
N TYR A 7 9.10 26.84 14.09
CA TYR A 7 9.12 26.93 12.63
C TYR A 7 10.40 26.32 12.04
N LYS A 8 11.57 26.51 12.67
CA LYS A 8 12.81 25.87 12.22
C LYS A 8 12.74 24.34 12.29
N ASN A 9 12.20 23.79 13.39
CA ASN A 9 12.03 22.34 13.55
C ASN A 9 11.01 21.71 12.59
N VAL A 10 9.94 22.44 12.22
CA VAL A 10 8.95 21.96 11.26
C VAL A 10 9.52 21.99 9.84
N THR A 11 10.24 23.05 9.47
CA THR A 11 10.90 23.14 8.16
C THR A 11 12.02 22.10 8.01
N GLU A 12 12.84 21.87 9.03
CA GLU A 12 13.88 20.82 9.00
C GLU A 12 13.25 19.41 8.93
N ARG A 13 12.13 19.13 9.60
CA ARG A 13 11.42 17.86 9.46
C ARG A 13 10.74 17.70 8.09
N HIS A 14 10.26 18.78 7.49
CA HIS A 14 9.69 18.76 6.13
C HIS A 14 10.78 18.53 5.08
N GLU A 15 11.93 19.18 5.22
CA GLU A 15 13.08 18.97 4.32
C GLU A 15 13.66 17.56 4.46
N VAL A 16 13.77 17.02 5.69
CA VAL A 16 14.21 15.64 5.90
C VAL A 16 13.17 14.63 5.38
N SER A 17 11.87 14.89 5.52
CA SER A 17 10.80 14.07 4.93
C SER A 17 10.81 14.09 3.40
N VAL A 18 11.10 15.23 2.78
CA VAL A 18 11.19 15.41 1.33
C VAL A 18 12.51 14.84 0.77
N LEU A 19 13.59 14.86 1.56
CA LEU A 19 14.86 14.23 1.21
C LEU A 19 14.84 12.72 1.41
N LEU A 20 14.14 12.21 2.42
CA LEU A 20 13.90 10.77 2.60
C LEU A 20 12.94 10.22 1.54
N SER A 21 11.93 10.99 1.12
CA SER A 21 11.09 10.60 -0.02
C SER A 21 11.85 10.63 -1.35
N ARG A 22 12.72 11.62 -1.59
CA ARG A 22 13.58 11.66 -2.79
C ARG A 22 14.69 10.61 -2.81
N ALA A 23 15.31 10.31 -1.67
CA ALA A 23 16.34 9.28 -1.57
C ALA A 23 15.75 7.88 -1.81
N ASN A 24 14.55 7.61 -1.28
CA ASN A 24 13.82 6.37 -1.57
C ASN A 24 13.32 6.33 -3.02
N TYR A 25 12.89 7.46 -3.59
CA TYR A 25 12.38 7.51 -4.96
C TYR A 25 13.48 7.18 -5.99
N TYR A 26 14.70 7.71 -5.82
CA TYR A 26 15.81 7.36 -6.72
C TYR A 26 16.19 5.88 -6.61
N GLU A 27 16.20 5.32 -5.41
CA GLU A 27 16.54 3.90 -5.21
C GLU A 27 15.45 2.97 -5.76
N ILE A 28 14.17 3.38 -5.63
CA ILE A 28 13.02 2.70 -6.25
C ILE A 28 13.06 2.82 -7.78
N GLU A 29 13.34 3.99 -8.36
CA GLU A 29 13.50 4.17 -9.82
C GLU A 29 14.63 3.29 -10.37
N GLN A 30 15.77 3.22 -9.68
CA GLN A 30 16.89 2.35 -10.08
C GLN A 30 16.54 0.86 -9.98
N LEU A 31 15.65 0.47 -9.06
CA LEU A 31 15.15 -0.90 -8.96
C LEU A 31 14.11 -1.20 -10.06
N MET A 32 13.22 -0.25 -10.38
CA MET A 32 12.22 -0.38 -11.44
C MET A 32 12.87 -0.50 -12.82
N LEU A 33 13.90 0.31 -13.11
CA LEU A 33 14.66 0.22 -14.36
C LEU A 33 15.36 -1.14 -14.55
N ARG A 34 15.82 -1.77 -13.46
CA ARG A 34 16.43 -3.11 -13.50
C ARG A 34 15.40 -4.23 -13.71
N LEU A 35 14.18 -4.04 -13.23
CA LEU A 35 13.06 -4.96 -13.43
C LEU A 35 12.58 -4.94 -14.89
N GLU A 36 12.50 -3.77 -15.52
CA GLU A 36 12.15 -3.63 -16.93
C GLU A 36 13.15 -4.34 -17.85
N ASP A 37 14.45 -4.20 -17.59
CA ASP A 37 15.51 -4.89 -18.34
C ASP A 37 15.40 -6.43 -18.23
N SER A 38 14.97 -6.92 -17.05
CA SER A 38 14.74 -8.36 -16.82
C SER A 38 13.51 -8.93 -17.53
N LEU A 39 12.52 -8.10 -17.87
CA LEU A 39 11.28 -8.51 -18.55
C LEU A 39 11.41 -8.55 -20.08
N THR A 40 12.53 -8.08 -20.65
CA THR A 40 12.79 -8.12 -22.10
C THR A 40 13.37 -9.46 -22.59
N LYS A 41 13.61 -10.41 -21.70
CA LYS A 41 14.00 -11.78 -22.08
C LYS A 41 12.76 -12.59 -22.44
N PRO A 42 12.69 -13.19 -23.64
CA PRO A 42 11.52 -13.95 -24.05
C PRO A 42 11.33 -15.17 -23.12
N PRO A 43 10.09 -15.49 -22.73
CA PRO A 43 9.81 -16.69 -21.96
C PRO A 43 10.09 -17.94 -22.81
N ASP A 44 10.86 -18.85 -22.24
CA ASP A 44 11.14 -20.17 -22.81
C ASP A 44 9.92 -21.09 -22.59
N GLU A 45 9.51 -21.72 -23.68
CA GLU A 45 8.57 -22.83 -23.88
C GLU A 45 7.13 -22.80 -23.31
N THR A 46 6.22 -23.15 -24.22
CA THR A 46 4.76 -23.24 -24.14
C THR A 46 4.25 -24.28 -23.14
N VAL A 47 3.26 -23.91 -22.32
CA VAL A 47 2.41 -24.88 -21.60
C VAL A 47 0.98 -24.78 -22.12
N ASP A 48 0.54 -25.89 -22.70
CA ASP A 48 -0.81 -26.21 -23.17
C ASP A 48 -1.78 -26.32 -21.99
N ILE A 49 -2.95 -25.69 -22.09
CA ILE A 49 -4.03 -25.80 -21.12
C ILE A 49 -5.34 -26.07 -21.85
N THR A 50 -5.69 -27.35 -21.93
CA THR A 50 -7.03 -27.83 -22.27
C THR A 50 -7.74 -28.28 -20.98
N GLU A 51 -8.81 -27.55 -20.65
CA GLU A 51 -10.05 -27.87 -19.90
C GLU A 51 -10.03 -28.85 -18.71
N MET A 52 -10.57 -28.40 -17.55
CA MET A 52 -11.78 -29.04 -16.98
C MET A 52 -12.51 -28.19 -15.92
N SER A 53 -13.77 -27.94 -16.28
CA SER A 53 -15.01 -27.59 -15.57
C SER A 53 -15.15 -27.78 -14.03
N THR A 54 -15.72 -26.71 -13.44
CA THR A 54 -16.79 -26.59 -12.41
C THR A 54 -16.56 -26.98 -10.96
N MET A 55 -16.75 -25.98 -10.08
CA MET A 55 -17.67 -26.05 -8.94
C MET A 55 -18.10 -24.64 -8.55
N GLU A 56 -19.41 -24.43 -8.51
CA GLU A 56 -20.08 -23.23 -8.02
C GLU A 56 -19.82 -23.08 -6.52
N ASP A 57 -19.23 -21.97 -6.12
CA ASP A 57 -19.32 -21.48 -4.75
C ASP A 57 -19.61 -19.98 -4.85
N GLU A 58 -20.56 -19.53 -4.04
CA GLU A 58 -21.18 -18.21 -4.07
C GLU A 58 -20.16 -17.10 -3.75
N THR A 59 -19.32 -16.74 -4.71
CA THR A 59 -18.58 -15.49 -4.67
C THR A 59 -19.59 -14.37 -4.84
N PHE A 60 -19.71 -13.52 -3.81
CA PHE A 60 -20.25 -12.18 -3.93
C PHE A 60 -19.48 -11.45 -5.04
N ALA A 61 -19.95 -11.61 -6.28
CA ALA A 61 -19.55 -10.80 -7.40
C ALA A 61 -19.98 -9.38 -7.05
N ILE A 62 -19.01 -8.56 -6.66
CA ILE A 62 -19.17 -7.12 -6.67
C ILE A 62 -19.32 -6.80 -8.17
N SER A 63 -20.56 -6.81 -8.63
CA SER A 63 -20.95 -6.47 -9.99
C SER A 63 -20.22 -5.20 -10.43
N GLU A 64 -19.73 -5.19 -11.68
CA GLU A 64 -19.10 -4.08 -12.41
C GLU A 64 -20.01 -2.85 -12.56
N TYR A 65 -20.64 -2.39 -11.48
CA TYR A 65 -21.18 -1.05 -11.43
C TYR A 65 -19.99 -0.10 -11.33
N ASP A 66 -19.89 0.79 -12.30
CA ASP A 66 -19.10 2.02 -12.24
C ASP A 66 -19.61 2.86 -11.05
N ILE A 67 -19.22 2.45 -9.85
CA ILE A 67 -19.39 3.25 -8.65
C ILE A 67 -18.49 4.47 -8.77
N SER A 68 -19.04 5.65 -8.52
CA SER A 68 -18.27 6.88 -8.67
C SER A 68 -17.15 6.94 -7.62
N LEU A 69 -16.12 7.74 -7.87
CA LEU A 69 -15.05 7.94 -6.90
C LEU A 69 -15.61 8.46 -5.55
N GLU A 70 -16.61 9.34 -5.59
CA GLU A 70 -17.30 9.84 -4.40
C GLU A 70 -18.02 8.72 -3.64
N GLU A 71 -18.61 7.76 -4.35
CA GLU A 71 -19.25 6.59 -3.74
C GLU A 71 -18.20 5.65 -3.13
N MET A 72 -17.06 5.42 -3.79
CA MET A 72 -15.94 4.65 -3.23
C MET A 72 -15.40 5.31 -1.95
N VAL A 73 -15.15 6.61 -1.99
CA VAL A 73 -14.68 7.38 -0.82
C VAL A 73 -15.74 7.36 0.29
N SER A 74 -17.02 7.38 -0.05
CA SER A 74 -18.12 7.23 0.91
C SER A 74 -18.18 5.83 1.52
N ALA A 75 -17.83 4.79 0.77
CA ALA A 75 -17.79 3.41 1.24
C ALA A 75 -16.75 3.18 2.35
N ILE A 76 -15.68 3.98 2.41
CA ILE A 76 -14.67 3.90 3.48
C ILE A 76 -15.31 4.01 4.88
N ARG A 77 -16.38 4.81 5.03
CA ARG A 77 -17.11 4.96 6.31
C ARG A 77 -17.82 3.70 6.77
N LYS A 78 -18.13 2.78 5.85
CA LYS A 78 -18.83 1.53 6.12
C LYS A 78 -17.87 0.41 6.52
N ILE A 79 -16.56 0.62 6.35
CA ILE A 79 -15.53 -0.34 6.75
C ILE A 79 -15.43 -0.35 8.28
N ASN A 80 -15.38 -1.54 8.87
CA ASN A 80 -15.27 -1.74 10.31
C ASN A 80 -13.85 -1.51 10.82
N ILE A 81 -13.36 -0.27 10.77
CA ILE A 81 -12.06 0.17 11.28
C ILE A 81 -12.19 1.45 12.12
N PRO A 82 -11.44 1.60 13.23
CA PRO A 82 -11.63 2.71 14.17
C PRO A 82 -11.27 4.09 13.59
N TYR A 83 -10.49 4.12 12.50
CA TYR A 83 -10.02 5.33 11.85
C TYR A 83 -10.69 5.62 10.50
N ALA A 84 -11.79 4.92 10.17
CA ALA A 84 -12.53 5.06 8.91
C ALA A 84 -12.84 6.53 8.56
N LYS A 85 -13.25 7.32 9.57
CA LYS A 85 -13.48 8.76 9.45
C LYS A 85 -12.25 9.50 8.92
N SER A 86 -11.15 9.39 9.66
CA SER A 86 -9.91 10.10 9.35
C SER A 86 -9.29 9.64 8.03
N LEU A 87 -9.52 8.38 7.64
CA LEU A 87 -9.06 7.85 6.38
C LEU A 87 -9.85 8.45 5.21
N GLN A 88 -11.18 8.49 5.31
CA GLN A 88 -12.00 9.17 4.31
C GLN A 88 -11.58 10.63 4.14
N ASP A 89 -11.44 11.37 5.26
CA ASP A 89 -11.05 12.78 5.23
C ASP A 89 -9.67 12.95 4.56
N ARG A 90 -8.74 11.99 4.74
CA ARG A 90 -7.44 11.97 4.07
C ARG A 90 -7.55 11.74 2.57
N ILE A 91 -8.36 10.78 2.11
CA ILE A 91 -8.55 10.52 0.67
C ILE A 91 -9.19 11.73 -0.01
N LEU A 92 -10.17 12.38 0.62
CA LEU A 92 -10.78 13.62 0.13
C LEU A 92 -9.75 14.75 -0.01
N LEU A 93 -8.87 14.89 0.99
CA LEU A 93 -7.78 15.87 0.92
C LEU A 93 -6.83 15.57 -0.25
N LEU A 94 -6.42 14.32 -0.44
CA LEU A 94 -5.55 13.92 -1.55
C LEU A 94 -6.20 14.18 -2.91
N SER A 95 -7.48 13.86 -3.05
CA SER A 95 -8.26 14.15 -4.26
C SER A 95 -8.26 15.66 -4.56
N LYS A 96 -8.52 16.50 -3.55
CA LYS A 96 -8.48 17.95 -3.70
C LYS A 96 -7.09 18.45 -4.11
N LEU A 97 -6.02 17.99 -3.45
CA LEU A 97 -4.65 18.39 -3.77
C LEU A 97 -4.26 18.00 -5.20
N SER A 98 -4.64 16.80 -5.67
CA SER A 98 -4.38 16.38 -7.05
C SER A 98 -5.08 17.26 -8.09
N ALA A 99 -6.26 17.79 -7.76
CA ALA A 99 -6.98 18.70 -8.64
C ALA A 99 -6.36 20.12 -8.67
N GLU A 100 -5.67 20.53 -7.61
CA GLU A 100 -4.99 21.83 -7.53
C GLU A 100 -3.64 21.84 -8.26
N GLU A 101 -2.96 20.68 -8.36
CA GLU A 101 -1.62 20.55 -8.96
C GLU A 101 -1.54 19.53 -10.14
N PRO A 102 -2.36 19.66 -11.19
CA PRO A 102 -2.53 18.63 -12.24
C PRO A 102 -1.29 18.36 -13.09
N PHE A 103 -0.27 19.23 -13.06
CA PHE A 103 0.99 19.05 -13.80
C PHE A 103 1.98 18.13 -13.08
N TYR A 104 1.86 17.98 -11.76
CA TYR A 104 2.77 17.18 -10.94
C TYR A 104 2.10 15.96 -10.34
N GLN A 105 0.77 15.97 -10.29
CA GLN A 105 -0.02 14.98 -9.58
C GLN A 105 -1.24 14.61 -10.42
N ALA A 106 -1.31 13.35 -10.86
CA ALA A 106 -2.50 12.83 -11.52
C ALA A 106 -3.67 12.69 -10.52
N PRO A 107 -4.93 12.76 -11.01
CA PRO A 107 -6.10 12.43 -10.20
C PRO A 107 -6.03 10.99 -9.66
N ILE A 108 -6.76 10.72 -8.57
CA ILE A 108 -6.85 9.37 -8.01
C ILE A 108 -7.37 8.39 -9.06
N VAL A 109 -6.64 7.29 -9.26
CA VAL A 109 -7.04 6.18 -10.11
C VAL A 109 -8.13 5.36 -9.39
N PRO A 110 -9.34 5.21 -9.95
CA PRO A 110 -10.44 4.51 -9.28
C PRO A 110 -10.13 3.04 -8.94
N ASP A 111 -9.45 2.33 -9.84
CA ASP A 111 -9.07 0.92 -9.62
C ASP A 111 -8.10 0.77 -8.44
N SER A 112 -7.17 1.72 -8.29
CA SER A 112 -6.25 1.76 -7.16
C SER A 112 -6.98 1.97 -5.83
N LEU A 113 -7.95 2.90 -5.79
CA LEU A 113 -8.77 3.12 -4.60
C LEU A 113 -9.66 1.89 -4.29
N ARG A 114 -10.19 1.23 -5.31
CA ARG A 114 -10.99 0.01 -5.16
C ARG A 114 -10.16 -1.08 -4.49
N ASP A 115 -8.96 -1.34 -4.97
CA ASP A 115 -8.07 -2.36 -4.42
C ASP A 115 -7.66 -2.03 -2.96
N PHE A 116 -7.40 -0.75 -2.67
CA PHE A 116 -7.13 -0.32 -1.30
C PHE A 116 -8.32 -0.55 -0.36
N ILE A 117 -9.54 -0.26 -0.80
CA ILE A 117 -10.76 -0.52 -0.02
C ILE A 117 -10.94 -2.02 0.21
N SER A 118 -10.77 -2.84 -0.84
CA SER A 118 -10.83 -4.30 -0.74
C SER A 118 -9.80 -4.84 0.25
N PHE A 119 -8.57 -4.32 0.21
CA PHE A 119 -7.51 -4.69 1.16
C PHE A 119 -7.90 -4.42 2.63
N LEU A 120 -8.47 -3.25 2.92
CA LEU A 120 -8.93 -2.91 4.26
C LEU A 120 -10.07 -3.82 4.74
N GLN A 121 -10.96 -4.23 3.84
CA GLN A 121 -12.05 -5.15 4.15
C GLN A 121 -11.55 -6.57 4.41
N LEU A 122 -10.56 -7.03 3.64
CA LEU A 122 -9.95 -8.36 3.76
C LEU A 122 -8.97 -8.48 4.93
N THR A 123 -8.57 -7.36 5.55
CA THR A 123 -7.61 -7.35 6.66
C THR A 123 -8.22 -6.78 7.95
N PRO A 124 -9.10 -7.52 8.65
CA PRO A 124 -9.68 -7.09 9.92
C PRO A 124 -8.60 -6.73 10.95
N GLY A 125 -8.83 -5.65 11.69
CA GLY A 125 -7.90 -5.18 12.72
C GLY A 125 -6.66 -4.48 12.17
N ILE A 126 -6.57 -4.21 10.87
CA ILE A 126 -5.43 -3.47 10.30
C ILE A 126 -5.26 -2.10 10.96
N LYS A 127 -4.04 -1.78 11.39
CA LYS A 127 -3.66 -0.50 11.96
C LYS A 127 -3.69 0.59 10.90
N ARG A 128 -3.88 1.82 11.35
CA ARG A 128 -3.95 2.99 10.48
C ARG A 128 -2.67 3.14 9.64
N PRO A 129 -2.74 3.06 8.30
CA PRO A 129 -1.62 3.43 7.44
C PRO A 129 -1.46 4.95 7.36
N SER A 130 -0.23 5.38 7.05
CA SER A 130 -0.04 6.64 6.32
C SER A 130 -0.48 6.41 4.88
N VAL A 131 -1.23 7.36 4.31
CA VAL A 131 -1.73 7.25 2.93
C VAL A 131 -1.30 8.45 2.13
N VAL A 132 -0.71 8.18 0.98
CA VAL A 132 -0.25 9.17 0.01
C VAL A 132 -0.77 8.81 -1.38
N LEU A 133 -0.64 9.75 -2.30
CA LEU A 133 -0.92 9.57 -3.71
C LEU A 133 0.42 9.56 -4.44
N THR A 134 0.67 8.58 -5.30
CA THR A 134 1.85 8.59 -6.18
C THR A 134 1.64 9.59 -7.31
N PRO A 135 2.69 10.07 -8.00
CA PRO A 135 2.53 11.00 -9.13
C PRO A 135 1.53 10.51 -10.20
N GLU A 136 1.41 9.19 -10.37
CA GLU A 136 0.52 8.51 -11.31
C GLU A 136 -0.93 8.44 -10.83
N GLY A 137 -1.22 8.86 -9.60
CA GLY A 137 -2.56 8.86 -9.01
C GLY A 137 -2.91 7.56 -8.27
N ASN A 138 -1.95 6.68 -8.03
CA ASN A 138 -2.17 5.46 -7.26
C ASN A 138 -2.16 5.75 -5.76
N ILE A 139 -3.04 5.06 -5.03
CA ILE A 139 -3.01 5.02 -3.58
C ILE A 139 -1.78 4.22 -3.14
N GLN A 140 -0.98 4.83 -2.26
CA GLN A 140 0.10 4.14 -1.56
C GLN A 140 -0.16 4.21 -0.06
N ALA A 141 -0.09 3.05 0.58
CA ALA A 141 -0.30 2.87 2.01
C ALA A 141 0.98 2.39 2.68
N GLU A 142 1.33 3.02 3.81
CA GLU A 142 2.58 2.78 4.51
C GLU A 142 2.33 2.48 5.99
N TRP A 143 3.01 1.47 6.52
CA TRP A 143 3.03 1.12 7.94
C TRP A 143 4.47 1.14 8.44
N HIS A 144 4.74 2.05 9.37
CA HIS A 144 6.03 2.22 10.00
C HIS A 144 5.94 1.84 11.48
N ARG A 145 6.86 1.00 11.96
CA ARG A 145 7.01 0.71 13.40
C ARG A 145 8.37 1.15 13.94
N SER A 146 9.43 0.97 13.16
CA SER A 146 10.81 1.37 13.48
C SER A 146 11.62 1.49 12.18
N GLU A 147 12.87 1.95 12.26
CA GLU A 147 13.77 2.12 11.11
C GLU A 147 13.96 0.85 10.27
N ASN A 148 13.81 -0.33 10.87
CA ASN A 148 13.95 -1.64 10.23
C ASN A 148 12.62 -2.40 10.08
N GLN A 149 11.48 -1.72 10.31
CA GLN A 149 10.14 -2.28 10.23
C GLN A 149 9.24 -1.33 9.47
N HIS A 150 9.21 -1.51 8.16
CA HIS A 150 8.42 -0.72 7.23
C HIS A 150 7.75 -1.60 6.18
N LEU A 151 6.45 -1.40 5.96
CA LEU A 151 5.69 -1.95 4.85
C LEU A 151 5.13 -0.80 4.00
N VAL A 152 5.38 -0.83 2.71
CA VAL A 152 4.73 0.02 1.70
C VAL A 152 3.97 -0.89 0.75
N ILE A 153 2.74 -0.51 0.43
CA ILE A 153 1.94 -1.12 -0.65
C ILE A 153 1.40 0.00 -1.53
N GLU A 154 1.73 -0.04 -2.81
CA GLU A 154 1.10 0.78 -3.85
C GLU A 154 0.11 -0.07 -4.62
N PHE A 155 -1.14 0.41 -4.71
CA PHE A 155 -2.22 -0.30 -5.39
C PHE A 155 -2.27 0.14 -6.85
N LEU A 156 -2.01 -0.77 -7.79
CA LEU A 156 -1.95 -0.45 -9.23
C LEU A 156 -3.31 -0.63 -9.93
N GLY A 157 -4.30 -1.20 -9.24
CA GLY A 157 -5.57 -1.60 -9.83
C GLY A 157 -5.54 -3.06 -10.30
N LYS A 158 -6.74 -3.66 -10.43
CA LYS A 158 -6.92 -5.05 -10.86
C LYS A 158 -6.19 -6.05 -9.97
N GLU A 159 -6.15 -5.78 -8.67
CA GLU A 159 -5.50 -6.58 -7.63
C GLU A 159 -3.97 -6.64 -7.70
N ASP A 160 -3.34 -5.91 -8.63
CA ASP A 160 -1.89 -5.80 -8.71
C ASP A 160 -1.37 -4.73 -7.74
N VAL A 161 -0.27 -5.05 -7.06
CA VAL A 161 0.39 -4.12 -6.16
C VAL A 161 1.91 -4.13 -6.35
N LEU A 162 2.54 -2.98 -6.11
CA LEU A 162 3.96 -2.91 -5.78
C LEU A 162 4.10 -2.93 -4.25
N TYR A 163 5.12 -3.62 -3.76
CA TYR A 163 5.38 -3.67 -2.33
C TYR A 163 6.85 -3.45 -2.00
N VAL A 164 7.06 -2.90 -0.80
CA VAL A 164 8.37 -2.80 -0.16
C VAL A 164 8.22 -3.25 1.29
N ILE A 165 9.08 -4.17 1.73
CA ILE A 165 9.11 -4.72 3.08
C ILE A 165 10.53 -4.59 3.62
N PHE A 166 10.63 -3.95 4.78
CA PHE A 166 11.78 -3.98 5.66
C PHE A 166 11.33 -4.68 6.95
N ALA A 167 11.92 -5.84 7.27
CA ALA A 167 11.57 -6.58 8.48
C ALA A 167 12.79 -7.32 9.05
N PRO A 168 12.84 -7.62 10.36
CA PRO A 168 13.83 -8.52 10.92
C PRO A 168 13.80 -9.89 10.22
N ASP A 169 14.99 -10.44 9.91
CA ASP A 169 15.11 -11.81 9.38
C ASP A 169 14.58 -12.81 10.43
N PRO A 170 13.59 -13.66 10.09
CA PRO A 170 13.04 -14.63 11.03
C PRO A 170 14.08 -15.62 11.59
N LYS A 171 15.13 -15.94 10.82
CA LYS A 171 16.24 -16.80 11.24
C LYS A 171 17.37 -16.03 11.91
N TYR A 172 17.54 -14.75 11.56
CA TYR A 172 18.62 -13.90 12.09
C TYR A 172 18.11 -12.51 12.51
N PRO A 173 17.37 -12.36 13.63
CA PRO A 173 16.62 -11.14 13.96
C PRO A 173 17.43 -9.83 14.09
N ALA A 174 18.75 -9.92 14.24
CA ALA A 174 19.65 -8.77 14.23
C ALA A 174 19.90 -8.21 12.82
N ARG A 175 19.42 -8.88 11.76
CA ARG A 175 19.53 -8.47 10.36
C ARG A 175 18.16 -8.07 9.83
N THR A 176 18.15 -7.12 8.91
CA THR A 176 16.94 -6.70 8.20
C THR A 176 16.89 -7.39 6.84
N VAL A 177 15.77 -8.03 6.53
CA VAL A 177 15.40 -8.50 5.20
C VAL A 177 14.74 -7.35 4.47
N HIS A 178 15.21 -7.09 3.25
CA HIS A 178 14.60 -6.16 2.32
C HIS A 178 13.95 -7.01 1.23
N SER A 179 12.63 -6.87 1.06
CA SER A 179 11.89 -7.56 0.00
C SER A 179 11.06 -6.53 -0.75
N THR A 180 11.22 -6.50 -2.07
CA THR A 180 10.46 -5.62 -2.96
C THR A 180 9.96 -6.42 -4.14
N GLY A 181 8.87 -5.97 -4.76
CA GLY A 181 8.39 -6.62 -5.97
C GLY A 181 6.99 -6.17 -6.36
N ARG A 182 6.50 -6.83 -7.42
CA ARG A 182 5.12 -6.75 -7.88
C ARG A 182 4.45 -8.09 -7.64
N ALA A 183 3.26 -8.07 -7.09
CA ALA A 183 2.48 -9.28 -6.86
C ALA A 183 0.99 -8.95 -6.77
N THR A 184 0.15 -9.97 -6.71
CA THR A 184 -1.26 -9.77 -6.39
C THR A 184 -1.43 -9.43 -4.90
N LEU A 185 -2.51 -8.72 -4.57
CA LEU A 185 -2.82 -8.32 -3.20
C LEU A 185 -2.81 -9.49 -2.21
N ILE A 186 -3.42 -10.61 -2.58
CA ILE A 186 -3.49 -11.84 -1.78
C ILE A 186 -2.09 -12.45 -1.58
N SER A 187 -1.26 -12.40 -2.63
CA SER A 187 0.12 -12.90 -2.58
C SER A 187 0.95 -12.07 -1.60
N VAL A 188 0.81 -10.73 -1.62
CA VAL A 188 1.48 -9.85 -0.65
C VAL A 188 1.08 -10.22 0.77
N ILE A 189 -0.22 -10.31 1.09
CA ILE A 189 -0.70 -10.72 2.43
C ILE A 189 -0.05 -12.03 2.89
N THR A 190 0.11 -12.99 1.97
CA THR A 190 0.77 -14.28 2.26
C THR A 190 2.27 -14.13 2.52
N LEU A 191 2.96 -13.29 1.73
CA LEU A 191 4.38 -12.95 1.92
C LEU A 191 4.63 -12.24 3.26
N LEU A 192 3.63 -11.54 3.81
CA LEU A 192 3.78 -10.82 5.08
C LEU A 192 3.85 -11.77 6.30
N LYS A 193 3.21 -12.94 6.24
CA LYS A 193 3.07 -13.87 7.38
C LYS A 193 4.40 -14.24 8.10
N PRO A 194 5.48 -14.67 7.42
CA PRO A 194 6.71 -15.10 8.09
C PRO A 194 7.43 -13.98 8.85
N TYR A 195 7.21 -12.71 8.50
CA TYR A 195 7.87 -11.56 9.15
C TYR A 195 7.14 -11.09 10.42
N GLY A 196 6.07 -11.78 10.83
CA GLY A 196 5.27 -11.38 11.99
C GLY A 196 4.55 -10.04 11.79
N LEU A 197 4.36 -9.61 10.51
CA LEU A 197 3.64 -8.40 10.05
C LEU A 197 2.29 -8.22 10.72
N ASN A 198 1.62 -9.32 11.06
CA ASN A 198 0.38 -9.29 11.80
C ASN A 198 0.49 -8.47 13.12
N SER A 199 1.59 -8.52 13.88
CA SER A 199 1.69 -7.76 15.15
C SER A 199 1.87 -6.23 14.96
N TRP A 200 2.34 -5.80 13.79
CA TRP A 200 2.67 -4.40 13.50
C TRP A 200 1.68 -3.74 12.56
N VAL A 201 1.14 -4.51 11.62
CA VAL A 201 0.15 -4.07 10.63
C VAL A 201 -1.26 -4.36 11.11
N THR A 202 -1.49 -5.32 12.03
CA THR A 202 -2.82 -5.55 12.64
C THR A 202 -2.77 -5.39 14.16
N GLU A 203 -3.88 -5.00 14.77
CA GLU A 203 -4.12 -5.08 16.21
C GLU A 203 -4.36 -6.55 16.57
N ASN A 204 -3.31 -7.35 16.57
CA ASN A 204 -3.31 -8.63 17.26
C ASN A 204 -1.97 -8.83 17.94
N ASP A 205 -1.97 -8.57 19.26
CA ASP A 205 -1.04 -9.18 20.19
C ASP A 205 -1.80 -9.52 21.49
N ARG A 206 -2.00 -10.84 21.68
CA ARG A 206 -2.19 -11.58 22.95
C ARG A 206 -3.38 -11.21 23.85
N LYS A 207 -4.45 -12.00 23.74
CA LYS A 207 -5.07 -12.60 24.93
C LYS A 207 -4.50 -13.99 25.14
N ASP A 208 -3.25 -14.05 25.59
CA ASP A 208 -2.79 -15.27 26.25
C ASP A 208 -3.45 -15.31 27.63
N ASN A 209 -4.30 -16.31 27.81
CA ASN A 209 -4.96 -16.63 29.07
C ASN A 209 -3.97 -16.60 30.24
N LYS A 210 -4.34 -15.88 31.29
CA LYS A 210 -3.96 -16.21 32.67
C LYS A 210 -5.19 -16.14 33.55
#